data_AF-A0A3T2UVJ6-F1
#
_entry.id   AF-A0A3T2UVJ6-F1
#
_cell.length_a   1.000
_cell.length_b   1.000
_cell.length_c   1.000
_cell.angle_alpha   90.00
_cell.angle_beta   90.00
_cell.angle_gamma   90.00
#
_symmetry.space_group_name_H-M   'P 1'
#
loop_
_entity.id
_entity.type
_entity.pdbx_description
1 polymer ?
#
loop_
_entity_poly.entity_id
_entity_poly.type
_entity_poly.pdbx_seq_one_letter_code
_entity_poly.pdbx_strand_id
1 'polypeptide(L)'
;MLPSQSPAIFTVSRLNQTVRLLLEHEMGQVWISGEISNFTQPASGHWYFTLKDDTAQVRCAMFRNSNRRVTFRPQHGQQVLVRANITLYEPRGDYQIIVESMQPAGEGLLQQKYEQLKAKLQAEGLFDQQYKKPLPSPAHCVGVITSKTGAALHDILHVLKRRDPSLPVIIYPTAVQGDDAPGQIVRAIELANQRNECDVLIVGRGGGSLEDLWSFNDERVARAIFASRIPVVSAVGHETDVTIADFVADLRAPTPSAAAEVVSRNQQELLRQVQSTRQRLEMAMDYYLANRTRRFTQIHHRLQQQHPQLRLARQQTMLERLQKRMSFALENQLKRTGQQQQRLTQRLNQQNPQPKIHRAQTRIQQLEYRLAETLRVQLSATRERFGNAVTHLEAVSPLSTLARGYSVTTATDGNVLKKVKQVKAGEMLTTRLEDGWIESEVKNIQPVKKSRKKVH
;
A
#
# COMPACT_ATOMS: atom_id res chain seq x y z
N MET A 1 -27.15 -49.90 -98.33
CA MET A 1 -26.90 -51.26 -97.82
C MET A 1 -27.39 -51.30 -96.37
N LEU A 2 -28.56 -51.89 -96.16
CA LEU A 2 -29.15 -52.12 -94.83
C LEU A 2 -28.44 -53.33 -94.20
N PRO A 3 -27.87 -53.23 -92.99
CA PRO A 3 -27.35 -54.41 -92.31
C PRO A 3 -28.53 -55.27 -91.86
N SER A 4 -28.46 -56.55 -92.25
CA SER A 4 -29.34 -57.64 -91.86
C SER A 4 -29.52 -57.71 -90.34
N GLN A 5 -30.71 -57.36 -89.85
CA GLN A 5 -31.12 -57.65 -88.49
C GLN A 5 -31.43 -59.14 -88.37
N SER A 6 -30.46 -59.93 -87.95
CA SER A 6 -30.73 -61.24 -87.37
C SER A 6 -31.65 -61.02 -86.15
N PRO A 7 -32.76 -61.76 -85.98
CA PRO A 7 -33.56 -61.65 -84.77
C PRO A 7 -32.66 -62.04 -83.59
N ALA A 8 -32.34 -61.08 -82.74
CA ALA A 8 -31.62 -61.35 -81.49
C ALA A 8 -32.55 -62.19 -80.61
N ILE A 9 -32.35 -63.52 -80.60
CA ILE A 9 -33.12 -64.42 -79.73
C ILE A 9 -32.63 -64.18 -78.30
N PHE A 10 -33.41 -63.42 -77.53
CA PHE A 10 -33.15 -63.20 -76.11
C PHE A 10 -33.70 -64.38 -75.31
N THR A 11 -32.92 -64.87 -74.35
CA THR A 11 -33.47 -65.67 -73.26
C THR A 11 -34.23 -64.77 -72.30
N VAL A 12 -35.24 -65.30 -71.61
CA VAL A 12 -36.07 -64.53 -70.66
C VAL A 12 -35.20 -63.81 -69.62
N SER A 13 -34.15 -64.48 -69.12
CA SER A 13 -33.19 -63.88 -68.18
C SER A 13 -32.38 -62.74 -68.79
N ARG A 14 -31.93 -62.88 -70.05
CA ARG A 14 -31.16 -61.84 -70.76
C ARG A 14 -32.02 -60.62 -71.08
N LEU A 15 -33.30 -60.84 -71.39
CA LEU A 15 -34.27 -59.76 -71.63
C LEU A 15 -34.48 -58.93 -70.35
N ASN A 16 -34.78 -59.58 -69.22
CA ASN A 16 -35.00 -58.89 -67.94
C ASN A 16 -33.75 -58.11 -67.47
N GLN A 17 -32.55 -58.68 -67.64
CA GLN A 17 -31.30 -57.99 -67.30
C GLN A 17 -31.08 -56.73 -68.17
N THR A 18 -31.35 -56.84 -69.47
CA THR A 18 -31.16 -55.71 -70.40
C THR A 18 -32.15 -54.57 -70.09
N VAL A 19 -33.41 -54.91 -69.83
CA VAL A 19 -34.45 -53.92 -69.45
C VAL A 19 -34.12 -53.25 -68.12
N ARG A 20 -33.64 -54.01 -67.12
CA ARG A 20 -33.20 -53.45 -65.85
C ARG A 20 -32.10 -52.41 -66.05
N LEU A 21 -31.05 -52.74 -66.80
CA LEU A 21 -29.92 -51.85 -67.05
C LEU A 21 -30.33 -50.57 -67.80
N LEU A 22 -31.25 -50.68 -68.77
CA LEU A 22 -31.78 -49.52 -69.48
C LEU A 22 -32.58 -48.59 -68.55
N LEU A 23 -33.44 -49.15 -67.70
CA LEU A 23 -34.22 -48.37 -66.74
C LEU A 23 -33.33 -47.67 -65.70
N GLU A 24 -32.34 -48.38 -65.16
CA GLU A 24 -31.40 -47.82 -64.18
C GLU A 24 -30.51 -46.72 -64.79
N HIS A 25 -30.12 -46.85 -66.07
CA HIS A 25 -29.26 -45.88 -66.75
C HIS A 25 -29.99 -44.61 -67.20
N GLU A 26 -31.19 -44.75 -67.79
CA GLU A 26 -31.94 -43.62 -68.36
C GLU A 26 -32.67 -42.78 -67.29
N MET A 27 -33.27 -43.42 -66.29
CA MET A 27 -34.12 -42.71 -65.32
C MET A 27 -33.38 -42.26 -64.06
N GLY A 28 -32.31 -42.96 -63.65
CA GLY A 28 -31.52 -42.62 -62.48
C GLY A 28 -32.33 -42.47 -61.17
N GLN A 29 -31.96 -41.46 -60.36
CA GLN A 29 -32.65 -41.11 -59.11
C GLN A 29 -33.83 -40.17 -59.40
N VAL A 30 -35.01 -40.55 -58.93
CA VAL A 30 -36.25 -39.78 -59.11
C VAL A 30 -36.96 -39.49 -57.79
N TRP A 31 -37.73 -38.40 -57.77
CA TRP A 31 -38.63 -38.05 -56.69
C TRP A 31 -40.07 -38.34 -57.11
N ILE A 32 -40.79 -39.09 -56.28
CA ILE A 32 -42.16 -39.55 -56.57
C ILE A 32 -43.05 -39.20 -55.39
N SER A 33 -44.18 -38.55 -55.66
CA SER A 33 -45.24 -38.33 -54.68
C SER A 33 -46.38 -39.32 -54.93
N GLY A 34 -46.89 -39.94 -53.86
CA GLY A 34 -47.99 -40.88 -53.96
C GLY A 34 -48.53 -41.29 -52.60
N GLU A 35 -49.69 -41.93 -52.61
CA GLU A 35 -50.32 -42.47 -51.40
C GLU A 35 -49.81 -43.90 -51.15
N ILE A 36 -49.45 -44.18 -49.90
CA ILE A 36 -49.02 -45.52 -49.50
C ILE A 36 -50.23 -46.46 -49.40
N SER A 37 -50.17 -47.56 -50.13
CA SER A 37 -51.10 -48.68 -50.06
C SER A 37 -50.37 -49.98 -49.76
N ASN A 38 -51.05 -50.95 -49.14
CA ASN A 38 -50.53 -52.30 -48.87
C ASN A 38 -49.16 -52.34 -48.16
N PHE A 39 -48.97 -51.54 -47.10
CA PHE A 39 -47.72 -51.51 -46.33
C PHE A 39 -47.52 -52.80 -45.52
N THR A 40 -46.34 -53.41 -45.65
CA THR A 40 -45.94 -54.63 -44.93
C THR A 40 -44.51 -54.54 -44.41
N GLN A 41 -44.29 -55.05 -43.20
CA GLN A 41 -42.98 -55.09 -42.53
C GLN A 41 -42.68 -56.52 -42.05
N PRO A 42 -42.00 -57.35 -42.87
CA PRO A 42 -41.56 -58.69 -42.47
C PRO A 42 -40.43 -58.65 -41.42
N ALA A 43 -40.15 -59.80 -40.79
CA ALA A 43 -39.11 -59.95 -39.76
C ALA A 43 -37.68 -59.60 -40.23
N SER A 44 -37.42 -59.55 -41.55
CA SER A 44 -36.16 -59.09 -42.14
C SER A 44 -35.88 -57.59 -41.90
N GLY A 45 -36.90 -56.82 -41.56
CA GLY A 45 -36.80 -55.39 -41.29
C GLY A 45 -36.78 -54.52 -42.54
N HIS A 46 -37.11 -55.05 -43.72
CA HIS A 46 -37.40 -54.28 -44.93
C HIS A 46 -38.86 -53.86 -44.97
N TRP A 47 -39.16 -52.74 -45.62
CA TRP A 47 -40.55 -52.30 -45.85
C TRP A 47 -40.92 -52.53 -47.30
N TYR A 48 -42.08 -53.13 -47.52
CA TYR A 48 -42.68 -53.28 -48.84
C TYR A 48 -44.04 -52.60 -48.84
N PHE A 49 -44.27 -51.75 -49.82
CA PHE A 49 -45.53 -51.02 -49.97
C PHE A 49 -45.75 -50.68 -51.44
N THR A 50 -46.95 -50.25 -51.79
CA THR A 50 -47.28 -49.77 -53.13
C THR A 50 -47.52 -48.27 -53.05
N LEU A 51 -46.90 -47.49 -53.94
CA LEU A 51 -47.28 -46.09 -54.14
C LEU A 51 -48.34 -46.04 -55.23
N LYS A 52 -49.47 -45.41 -54.93
CA LYS A 52 -50.54 -45.17 -55.90
C LYS A 52 -50.76 -43.67 -56.10
N ASP A 53 -51.15 -43.32 -57.31
CA ASP A 53 -51.77 -42.04 -57.67
C ASP A 53 -53.20 -42.30 -58.21
N ASP A 54 -53.86 -41.29 -58.76
CA ASP A 54 -55.23 -41.41 -59.27
C ASP A 54 -55.37 -42.35 -60.48
N THR A 55 -54.27 -42.68 -61.15
CA THR A 55 -54.25 -43.37 -62.46
C THR A 55 -53.38 -44.64 -62.50
N ALA A 56 -52.38 -44.75 -61.63
CA ALA A 56 -51.33 -45.75 -61.67
C ALA A 56 -50.87 -46.16 -60.27
N GLN A 57 -50.21 -47.32 -60.19
CA GLN A 57 -49.60 -47.82 -58.97
C GLN A 57 -48.28 -48.51 -59.25
N VAL A 58 -47.35 -48.44 -58.30
CA VAL A 58 -46.02 -49.05 -58.40
C VAL A 58 -45.59 -49.69 -57.09
N ARG A 59 -44.96 -50.87 -57.18
CA ARG A 59 -44.41 -51.57 -56.01
C ARG A 59 -43.11 -50.93 -55.57
N CYS A 60 -42.99 -50.72 -54.26
CA CYS A 60 -41.85 -50.08 -53.62
C CYS A 60 -41.24 -51.01 -52.57
N ALA A 61 -39.90 -51.02 -52.53
CA ALA A 61 -39.14 -51.70 -51.49
C ALA A 61 -38.19 -50.71 -50.83
N MET A 62 -38.12 -50.72 -49.50
CA MET A 62 -37.20 -49.90 -48.71
C MET A 62 -36.38 -50.80 -47.79
N PHE A 63 -35.06 -50.79 -48.00
CA PHE A 63 -34.14 -51.61 -47.22
C PHE A 63 -33.96 -51.09 -45.79
N ARG A 64 -33.49 -51.97 -44.89
CA ARG A 64 -33.38 -51.72 -43.45
C ARG A 64 -32.41 -50.58 -43.10
N ASN A 65 -31.41 -50.35 -43.94
CA ASN A 65 -30.47 -49.24 -43.72
C ASN A 65 -31.11 -47.88 -44.08
N SER A 66 -32.01 -47.89 -45.06
CA SER A 66 -32.71 -46.69 -45.52
C SER A 66 -33.88 -46.33 -44.59
N ASN A 67 -34.68 -47.30 -44.17
CA ASN A 67 -35.86 -47.03 -43.33
C ASN A 67 -35.53 -46.52 -41.93
N ARG A 68 -34.34 -46.83 -41.39
CA ARG A 68 -33.84 -46.27 -40.11
C ARG A 68 -33.72 -44.74 -40.11
N ARG A 69 -33.60 -44.12 -41.29
CA ARG A 69 -33.49 -42.66 -41.44
C ARG A 69 -34.86 -41.97 -41.52
N VAL A 70 -35.94 -42.72 -41.60
CA VAL A 70 -37.30 -42.18 -41.65
C VAL A 70 -37.76 -41.91 -40.22
N THR A 71 -38.08 -40.66 -39.92
CA THR A 71 -38.45 -40.16 -38.58
C THR A 71 -39.89 -40.49 -38.19
N PHE A 72 -40.70 -41.00 -39.11
CA PHE A 72 -42.10 -41.33 -38.89
C PHE A 72 -42.41 -42.78 -39.32
N ARG A 73 -43.51 -43.33 -38.80
CA ARG A 73 -43.98 -44.67 -39.17
C ARG A 73 -44.99 -44.55 -40.32
N PRO A 74 -44.71 -45.10 -41.52
CA PRO A 74 -45.63 -44.99 -42.65
C PRO A 74 -46.95 -45.70 -42.37
N GLN A 75 -48.06 -45.05 -42.72
CA GLN A 75 -49.40 -45.62 -42.57
C GLN A 75 -50.07 -45.80 -43.94
N HIS A 76 -51.00 -46.77 -44.00
CA HIS A 76 -51.85 -46.93 -45.16
C HIS A 76 -52.71 -45.67 -45.35
N GLY A 77 -52.81 -45.15 -46.57
CA GLY A 77 -53.53 -43.93 -46.86
C GLY A 77 -52.71 -42.65 -46.75
N GLN A 78 -51.45 -42.74 -46.33
CA GLN A 78 -50.61 -41.57 -46.11
C GLN A 78 -49.95 -41.13 -47.42
N GLN A 79 -50.05 -39.84 -47.73
CA GLN A 79 -49.35 -39.25 -48.87
C GLN A 79 -47.89 -38.94 -48.50
N VAL A 80 -46.96 -39.48 -49.28
CA VAL A 80 -45.52 -39.36 -49.04
C VAL A 80 -44.79 -38.90 -50.29
N LEU A 81 -43.67 -38.23 -50.07
CA LEU A 81 -42.68 -37.92 -51.09
C LEU A 81 -41.48 -38.84 -50.87
N VAL A 82 -41.15 -39.65 -51.88
CA VAL A 82 -40.03 -40.59 -51.81
C VAL A 82 -38.95 -40.23 -52.82
N ARG A 83 -37.69 -40.40 -52.41
CA ARG A 83 -36.55 -40.40 -53.33
C ARG A 83 -36.14 -41.83 -53.59
N ALA A 84 -36.10 -42.22 -54.86
CA ALA A 84 -36.01 -43.63 -55.20
C ALA A 84 -35.33 -43.92 -56.54
N ASN A 85 -34.82 -45.13 -56.68
CA ASN A 85 -34.24 -45.66 -57.92
C ASN A 85 -35.21 -46.62 -58.57
N ILE A 86 -35.43 -46.44 -59.87
CA ILE A 86 -36.27 -47.32 -60.67
C ILE A 86 -35.48 -48.57 -61.04
N THR A 87 -36.06 -49.75 -60.83
CA THR A 87 -35.42 -51.03 -61.16
C THR A 87 -36.45 -52.09 -61.56
N LEU A 88 -35.99 -53.28 -61.89
CA LEU A 88 -36.82 -54.41 -62.29
C LEU A 88 -36.43 -55.65 -61.49
N TYR A 89 -37.40 -56.36 -60.94
CA TYR A 89 -37.17 -57.59 -60.19
C TYR A 89 -36.94 -58.77 -61.15
N GLU A 90 -35.67 -59.04 -61.43
CA GLU A 90 -35.21 -60.00 -62.46
C GLU A 90 -35.91 -61.38 -62.44
N PRO A 91 -36.17 -62.02 -61.29
CA PRO A 91 -36.77 -63.37 -61.27
C PRO A 91 -38.23 -63.42 -61.74
N ARG A 92 -38.98 -62.32 -61.64
CA ARG A 92 -40.39 -62.25 -62.06
C ARG A 92 -40.65 -61.25 -63.20
N GLY A 93 -39.68 -60.38 -63.49
CA GLY A 93 -39.85 -59.30 -64.47
C GLY A 93 -40.76 -58.16 -63.98
N ASP A 94 -41.04 -58.09 -62.66
CA ASP A 94 -41.92 -57.07 -62.10
C ASP A 94 -41.19 -55.72 -61.99
N TYR A 95 -41.85 -54.65 -62.44
CA TYR A 95 -41.37 -53.27 -62.23
C TYR A 95 -41.46 -52.89 -60.74
N GLN A 96 -40.36 -52.37 -60.19
CA GLN A 96 -40.30 -51.98 -58.79
C GLN A 96 -39.40 -50.78 -58.57
N ILE A 97 -39.61 -50.07 -57.47
CA ILE A 97 -38.83 -48.90 -57.12
C ILE A 97 -38.19 -49.08 -55.75
N ILE A 98 -36.89 -48.83 -55.65
CA ILE A 98 -36.12 -48.92 -54.40
C ILE A 98 -36.06 -47.53 -53.76
N VAL A 99 -36.72 -47.38 -52.61
CA VAL A 99 -36.80 -46.11 -51.89
C VAL A 99 -35.57 -45.93 -50.98
N GLU A 100 -34.88 -44.80 -51.14
CA GLU A 100 -33.71 -44.43 -50.34
C GLU A 100 -34.07 -43.52 -49.15
N SER A 101 -34.98 -42.57 -49.38
CA SER A 101 -35.50 -41.65 -48.36
C SER A 101 -36.99 -41.42 -48.57
N MET A 102 -37.71 -41.20 -47.48
CA MET A 102 -39.15 -40.98 -47.46
C MET A 102 -39.44 -39.82 -46.52
N GLN A 103 -40.24 -38.87 -47.00
CA GLN A 103 -40.74 -37.71 -46.26
C GLN A 103 -42.27 -37.64 -46.40
N PRO A 104 -43.00 -37.11 -45.40
CA PRO A 104 -44.42 -36.83 -45.56
C PRO A 104 -44.60 -35.78 -46.68
N ALA A 105 -45.59 -35.96 -47.57
CA ALA A 105 -45.78 -35.04 -48.69
C ALA A 105 -46.16 -33.60 -48.26
N GLY A 106 -46.68 -33.43 -47.04
CA GLY A 106 -47.05 -32.14 -46.48
C GLY A 106 -45.88 -31.18 -46.26
N GLU A 107 -44.73 -31.66 -45.80
CA GLU A 107 -43.59 -30.79 -45.43
C GLU A 107 -42.93 -30.13 -46.65
N GLY A 108 -42.75 -30.88 -47.75
CA GLY A 108 -42.11 -30.36 -48.97
C GLY A 108 -42.92 -29.28 -49.68
N LEU A 109 -44.25 -29.43 -49.72
CA LEU A 109 -45.14 -28.41 -50.30
C LEU A 109 -45.17 -27.12 -49.47
N LEU A 110 -45.17 -27.25 -48.13
CA LEU A 110 -45.11 -26.09 -47.23
C LEU A 110 -43.76 -25.38 -47.35
N GLN A 111 -42.64 -26.11 -47.42
CA GLN A 111 -41.33 -25.49 -47.61
C GLN A 111 -41.23 -24.72 -48.93
N GLN A 112 -41.73 -25.29 -50.04
CA GLN A 112 -41.76 -24.60 -51.32
C GLN A 112 -42.62 -23.33 -51.28
N LYS A 113 -43.81 -23.40 -50.65
CA LYS A 113 -44.69 -22.23 -50.46
C LYS A 113 -44.01 -21.14 -49.62
N TYR A 114 -43.27 -21.54 -48.58
CA TYR A 114 -42.53 -20.61 -47.73
C TYR A 114 -41.44 -19.89 -48.52
N GLU A 115 -40.62 -20.62 -49.29
CA GLU A 115 -39.56 -20.03 -50.10
C GLU A 115 -40.10 -19.09 -51.18
N GLN A 116 -41.19 -19.49 -51.85
CA GLN A 116 -41.87 -18.65 -52.83
C GLN A 116 -42.41 -17.36 -52.21
N LEU A 117 -43.10 -17.45 -51.06
CA LEU A 117 -43.65 -16.28 -50.39
C LEU A 117 -42.56 -15.38 -49.82
N LYS A 118 -41.50 -15.95 -49.27
CA LYS A 118 -40.32 -15.20 -48.81
C LYS A 118 -39.69 -14.41 -49.96
N ALA A 119 -39.47 -15.04 -51.11
CA ALA A 119 -38.91 -14.37 -52.28
C ALA A 119 -39.84 -13.24 -52.79
N LYS A 120 -41.15 -13.48 -52.82
CA LYS A 120 -42.15 -12.48 -53.21
C LYS A 120 -42.13 -11.25 -52.30
N LEU A 121 -42.22 -11.43 -50.99
CA LEU A 121 -42.27 -10.33 -50.02
C LEU A 121 -40.92 -9.61 -49.90
N GLN A 122 -39.81 -10.32 -50.12
CA GLN A 122 -38.49 -9.71 -50.20
C GLN A 122 -38.37 -8.81 -51.44
N ALA A 123 -38.88 -9.24 -52.60
CA ALA A 123 -38.89 -8.44 -53.81
C ALA A 123 -39.76 -7.18 -53.68
N GLU A 124 -40.81 -7.23 -52.88
CA GLU A 124 -41.65 -6.08 -52.51
C GLU A 124 -40.99 -5.15 -51.47
N GLY A 125 -39.86 -5.54 -50.87
CA GLY A 125 -39.11 -4.72 -49.91
C GLY A 125 -39.64 -4.73 -48.47
N LEU A 126 -40.59 -5.62 -48.13
CA LEU A 126 -41.19 -5.66 -46.78
C LEU A 126 -40.20 -6.04 -45.67
N PHE A 127 -39.04 -6.59 -46.02
CA PHE A 127 -38.00 -6.97 -45.06
C PHE A 127 -36.94 -5.88 -44.85
N ASP A 128 -37.01 -4.77 -45.59
CA ASP A 128 -35.97 -3.76 -45.56
C ASP A 128 -35.92 -3.05 -44.21
N GLN A 129 -34.71 -2.89 -43.68
CA GLN A 129 -34.46 -2.25 -42.39
C GLN A 129 -34.97 -0.80 -42.33
N GLN A 130 -35.09 -0.11 -43.48
CA GLN A 130 -35.56 1.27 -43.57
C GLN A 130 -37.02 1.46 -43.13
N TYR A 131 -37.86 0.43 -43.25
CA TYR A 131 -39.26 0.49 -42.86
C TYR A 131 -39.49 0.03 -41.41
N LYS A 132 -38.46 -0.54 -40.77
CA LYS A 132 -38.56 -1.03 -39.39
C LYS A 132 -38.54 0.12 -38.40
N LYS A 133 -39.50 0.11 -37.50
CA LYS A 133 -39.70 1.14 -36.47
C LYS A 133 -38.79 0.90 -35.27
N PRO A 134 -38.17 1.94 -34.71
CA PRO A 134 -37.43 1.80 -33.47
C PRO A 134 -38.40 1.49 -32.32
N LEU A 135 -37.96 0.59 -31.43
CA LEU A 135 -38.71 0.28 -30.22
C LEU A 135 -38.71 1.46 -29.23
N PRO A 136 -39.83 1.72 -28.55
CA PRO A 136 -39.88 2.73 -27.49
C PRO A 136 -38.99 2.29 -26.32
N SER A 137 -38.08 3.17 -25.90
CA SER A 137 -37.24 2.95 -24.71
C SER A 137 -37.38 4.13 -23.75
N PRO A 138 -38.10 3.99 -22.62
CA PRO A 138 -38.85 2.80 -22.19
C PRO A 138 -40.25 2.69 -22.82
N ALA A 139 -40.76 1.47 -22.97
CA ALA A 139 -42.18 1.24 -23.27
C ALA A 139 -43.06 1.58 -22.05
N HIS A 140 -44.21 2.23 -22.26
CA HIS A 140 -45.18 2.53 -21.20
C HIS A 140 -46.34 1.56 -21.16
N CYS A 141 -46.66 0.87 -22.26
CA CYS A 141 -47.64 -0.20 -22.28
C CYS A 141 -47.33 -1.23 -23.37
N VAL A 142 -47.49 -2.52 -23.05
CA VAL A 142 -47.22 -3.64 -23.95
C VAL A 142 -48.52 -4.36 -24.30
N GLY A 143 -48.76 -4.53 -25.60
CA GLY A 143 -49.81 -5.42 -26.10
C GLY A 143 -49.24 -6.80 -26.36
N VAL A 144 -49.90 -7.86 -25.91
CA VAL A 144 -49.47 -9.25 -26.15
C VAL A 144 -50.53 -9.97 -26.97
N ILE A 145 -50.18 -10.38 -28.18
CA ILE A 145 -51.01 -11.14 -29.10
C ILE A 145 -50.52 -12.59 -29.07
N THR A 146 -51.24 -13.43 -28.33
CA THR A 146 -50.91 -14.83 -28.10
C THR A 146 -52.16 -15.59 -27.62
N SER A 147 -52.07 -16.92 -27.48
CA SER A 147 -53.19 -17.71 -26.98
C SER A 147 -53.45 -17.45 -25.49
N LYS A 148 -54.74 -17.38 -25.11
CA LYS A 148 -55.19 -17.09 -23.74
C LYS A 148 -54.65 -18.07 -22.68
N THR A 149 -54.39 -19.32 -23.08
CA THR A 149 -53.93 -20.41 -22.21
C THR A 149 -52.53 -20.91 -22.55
N GLY A 150 -51.80 -20.21 -23.44
CA GLY A 150 -50.49 -20.65 -23.92
C GLY A 150 -49.36 -20.40 -22.92
N ALA A 151 -48.34 -21.27 -22.93
CA ALA A 151 -47.13 -21.10 -22.13
C ALA A 151 -46.42 -19.76 -22.40
N ALA A 152 -46.44 -19.28 -23.66
CA ALA A 152 -45.84 -18.00 -24.03
C ALA A 152 -46.42 -16.80 -23.26
N LEU A 153 -47.73 -16.79 -22.99
CA LEU A 153 -48.33 -15.71 -22.21
C LEU A 153 -47.79 -15.71 -20.78
N HIS A 154 -47.71 -16.89 -20.16
CA HIS A 154 -47.16 -17.04 -18.81
C HIS A 154 -45.70 -16.63 -18.73
N ASP A 155 -44.89 -17.03 -19.72
CA ASP A 155 -43.48 -16.68 -19.81
C ASP A 155 -43.26 -15.16 -19.92
N ILE A 156 -44.01 -14.50 -20.83
CA ILE A 156 -43.97 -13.04 -20.99
C ILE A 156 -44.37 -12.35 -19.68
N LEU A 157 -45.52 -12.73 -19.09
CA LEU A 157 -46.00 -12.10 -17.86
C LEU A 157 -45.05 -12.31 -16.67
N HIS A 158 -44.42 -13.48 -16.57
CA HIS A 158 -43.47 -13.78 -15.51
C HIS A 158 -42.20 -12.92 -15.62
N VAL A 159 -41.65 -12.78 -16.84
CA VAL A 159 -40.49 -11.93 -17.10
C VAL A 159 -40.80 -10.46 -16.84
N LEU A 160 -41.95 -9.96 -17.34
CA LEU A 160 -42.38 -8.58 -17.13
C LEU A 160 -42.58 -8.28 -15.64
N LYS A 161 -43.28 -9.16 -14.91
CA LYS A 161 -43.49 -9.00 -13.45
C LYS A 161 -42.18 -8.98 -12.66
N ARG A 162 -41.15 -9.71 -13.12
CA ARG A 162 -39.83 -9.75 -12.47
C ARG A 162 -38.96 -8.53 -12.80
N ARG A 163 -38.94 -8.06 -14.05
CA ARG A 163 -38.05 -6.99 -14.53
C ARG A 163 -38.66 -5.59 -14.45
N ASP A 164 -39.94 -5.45 -14.81
CA ASP A 164 -40.71 -4.20 -14.77
C ASP A 164 -42.17 -4.46 -14.33
N PRO A 165 -42.42 -4.69 -13.04
CA PRO A 165 -43.77 -4.89 -12.51
C PRO A 165 -44.71 -3.69 -12.69
N SER A 166 -44.18 -2.50 -13.02
CA SER A 166 -44.97 -1.30 -13.23
C SER A 166 -45.54 -1.17 -14.64
N LEU A 167 -45.10 -2.02 -15.57
CA LEU A 167 -45.50 -1.98 -16.97
C LEU A 167 -46.91 -2.58 -17.16
N PRO A 168 -47.91 -1.78 -17.58
CA PRO A 168 -49.23 -2.27 -17.95
C PRO A 168 -49.14 -3.20 -19.17
N VAL A 169 -49.83 -4.34 -19.08
CA VAL A 169 -49.89 -5.34 -20.14
C VAL A 169 -51.34 -5.52 -20.59
N ILE A 170 -51.60 -5.36 -21.88
CA ILE A 170 -52.90 -5.58 -22.51
C ILE A 170 -52.82 -6.87 -23.32
N ILE A 171 -53.72 -7.81 -23.03
CA ILE A 171 -53.72 -9.12 -23.68
C ILE A 171 -54.78 -9.11 -24.77
N TYR A 172 -54.36 -9.40 -26.00
CA TYR A 172 -55.21 -9.63 -27.16
C TYR A 172 -55.24 -11.15 -27.43
N PRO A 173 -56.21 -11.88 -26.86
CA PRO A 173 -56.25 -13.33 -26.97
C PRO A 173 -56.57 -13.75 -28.41
N THR A 174 -55.66 -14.48 -29.04
CA THR A 174 -55.81 -14.97 -30.42
C THR A 174 -55.45 -16.45 -30.53
N ALA A 175 -56.13 -17.18 -31.40
CA ALA A 175 -55.61 -18.45 -31.85
C ALA A 175 -54.27 -18.23 -32.58
N VAL A 176 -53.26 -19.01 -32.20
CA VAL A 176 -51.89 -18.95 -32.74
C VAL A 176 -51.54 -20.20 -33.56
N GLN A 177 -52.51 -21.10 -33.73
CA GLN A 177 -52.40 -22.36 -34.45
C GLN A 177 -53.75 -22.72 -35.07
N GLY A 178 -53.72 -23.50 -36.17
CA GLY A 178 -54.91 -23.88 -36.94
C GLY A 178 -55.27 -22.88 -38.05
N ASP A 179 -56.17 -23.29 -38.93
CA ASP A 179 -56.48 -22.56 -40.17
C ASP A 179 -57.09 -21.16 -39.95
N ASP A 180 -57.79 -20.97 -38.82
CA ASP A 180 -58.39 -19.68 -38.45
C ASP A 180 -57.38 -18.69 -37.80
N ALA A 181 -56.19 -19.15 -37.39
CA ALA A 181 -55.24 -18.34 -36.64
C ALA A 181 -54.74 -17.10 -37.41
N PRO A 182 -54.35 -17.18 -38.70
CA PRO A 182 -53.90 -16.00 -39.44
C PRO A 182 -54.93 -14.86 -39.44
N GLY A 183 -56.22 -15.18 -39.63
CA GLY A 183 -57.29 -14.19 -39.63
C GLY A 183 -57.50 -13.54 -38.26
N GLN A 184 -57.35 -14.30 -37.18
CA GLN A 184 -57.46 -13.77 -35.81
C GLN A 184 -56.26 -12.89 -35.44
N ILE A 185 -55.04 -13.27 -35.83
CA ILE A 185 -53.83 -12.48 -35.61
C ILE A 185 -53.95 -11.12 -36.30
N VAL A 186 -54.37 -11.09 -37.57
CA VAL A 186 -54.59 -9.84 -38.31
C VAL A 186 -55.60 -8.94 -37.58
N ARG A 187 -56.76 -9.49 -37.20
CA ARG A 187 -57.79 -8.72 -36.46
C ARG A 187 -57.28 -8.17 -35.14
N ALA A 188 -56.43 -8.91 -34.42
CA ALA A 188 -55.87 -8.44 -33.16
C ALA A 188 -54.86 -7.31 -33.35
N ILE A 189 -54.01 -7.39 -34.39
CA ILE A 189 -53.09 -6.29 -34.75
C ILE A 189 -53.89 -5.05 -35.14
N GLU A 190 -54.93 -5.20 -35.96
CA GLU A 190 -55.80 -4.09 -36.36
C GLU A 190 -56.53 -3.49 -35.16
N LEU A 191 -57.09 -4.32 -34.27
CA LEU A 191 -57.76 -3.88 -33.05
C LEU A 191 -56.81 -3.12 -32.13
N ALA A 192 -55.57 -3.61 -31.94
CA ALA A 192 -54.58 -2.93 -31.13
C ALA A 192 -54.21 -1.56 -31.71
N ASN A 193 -54.04 -1.47 -33.04
CA ASN A 193 -53.80 -0.22 -33.73
C ASN A 193 -54.97 0.77 -33.67
N GLN A 194 -56.22 0.28 -33.67
CA GLN A 194 -57.42 1.10 -33.52
C GLN A 194 -57.56 1.66 -32.10
N ARG A 195 -57.29 0.84 -31.08
CA ARG A 195 -57.39 1.25 -29.67
C ARG A 195 -56.25 2.18 -29.26
N ASN A 196 -55.05 1.98 -29.83
CA ASN A 196 -53.87 2.81 -29.58
C ASN A 196 -53.54 2.97 -28.07
N GLU A 197 -53.75 1.90 -27.30
CA GLU A 197 -53.52 1.83 -25.85
C GLU A 197 -52.10 1.29 -25.53
N CYS A 198 -51.41 0.71 -26.51
CA CYS A 198 -50.08 0.09 -26.37
C CYS A 198 -49.03 0.80 -27.21
N ASP A 199 -47.80 0.87 -26.71
CA ASP A 199 -46.67 1.46 -27.45
C ASP A 199 -45.89 0.43 -28.27
N VAL A 200 -46.05 -0.85 -27.95
CA VAL A 200 -45.37 -1.97 -28.59
C VAL A 200 -46.23 -3.23 -28.50
N LEU A 201 -46.21 -4.04 -29.55
CA LEU A 201 -46.91 -5.32 -29.62
C LEU A 201 -45.90 -6.47 -29.59
N ILE A 202 -46.17 -7.50 -28.81
CA ILE A 202 -45.47 -8.78 -28.87
C ILE A 202 -46.42 -9.78 -29.53
N VAL A 203 -46.05 -10.26 -30.71
CA VAL A 203 -46.75 -11.33 -31.41
C VAL A 203 -45.92 -12.58 -31.23
N GLY A 204 -46.45 -13.58 -30.54
CA GLY A 204 -45.62 -14.73 -30.16
C GLY A 204 -46.41 -15.96 -29.79
N ARG A 205 -45.72 -17.10 -29.88
CA ARG A 205 -46.25 -18.43 -29.60
C ARG A 205 -45.30 -19.17 -28.65
N GLY A 206 -45.84 -20.05 -27.82
CA GLY A 206 -45.03 -21.04 -27.11
C GLY A 206 -44.63 -22.17 -28.07
N GLY A 207 -43.64 -22.99 -27.70
CA GLY A 207 -43.13 -24.08 -28.56
C GLY A 207 -44.19 -24.91 -29.31
N GLY A 208 -43.78 -25.54 -30.41
CA GLY A 208 -44.67 -26.30 -31.30
C GLY A 208 -43.90 -26.96 -32.45
N SER A 209 -44.57 -27.80 -33.23
CA SER A 209 -44.04 -28.36 -34.47
C SER A 209 -43.96 -27.29 -35.58
N LEU A 210 -43.29 -27.59 -36.69
CA LEU A 210 -43.21 -26.69 -37.86
C LEU A 210 -44.59 -26.36 -38.45
N GLU A 211 -45.51 -27.34 -38.47
CA GLU A 211 -46.90 -27.18 -38.93
C GLU A 211 -47.65 -26.12 -38.12
N ASP A 212 -47.30 -26.08 -36.85
CA ASP A 212 -47.87 -25.23 -35.83
C ASP A 212 -47.40 -23.76 -35.94
N LEU A 213 -46.21 -23.54 -36.52
CA LEU A 213 -45.66 -22.21 -36.83
C LEU A 213 -46.18 -21.65 -38.16
N TRP A 214 -46.83 -22.48 -38.98
CA TRP A 214 -47.26 -22.10 -40.32
C TRP A 214 -48.22 -20.90 -40.35
N SER A 215 -49.00 -20.72 -39.28
CA SER A 215 -49.91 -19.57 -39.13
C SER A 215 -49.20 -18.21 -39.23
N PHE A 216 -47.90 -18.15 -38.92
CA PHE A 216 -47.05 -16.97 -39.00
C PHE A 216 -46.32 -16.83 -40.34
N ASN A 217 -46.47 -17.80 -41.24
CA ASN A 217 -46.00 -17.75 -42.63
C ASN A 217 -47.10 -17.34 -43.62
N ASP A 218 -48.23 -16.83 -43.15
CA ASP A 218 -49.33 -16.34 -43.99
C ASP A 218 -49.05 -14.91 -44.50
N GLU A 219 -49.28 -14.66 -45.78
CA GLU A 219 -49.09 -13.34 -46.41
C GLU A 219 -49.92 -12.24 -45.73
N ARG A 220 -51.12 -12.56 -45.25
CA ARG A 220 -52.01 -11.60 -44.58
C ARG A 220 -51.42 -11.12 -43.26
N VAL A 221 -50.83 -12.03 -42.49
CA VAL A 221 -50.16 -11.71 -41.21
C VAL A 221 -48.93 -10.84 -41.46
N ALA A 222 -48.11 -11.21 -42.46
CA ALA A 222 -46.95 -10.43 -42.87
C ALA A 222 -47.34 -8.98 -43.21
N ARG A 223 -48.34 -8.79 -44.07
CA ARG A 223 -48.81 -7.45 -44.45
C ARG A 223 -49.42 -6.67 -43.28
N ALA A 224 -50.14 -7.33 -42.37
CA ALA A 224 -50.70 -6.69 -41.19
C ALA A 224 -49.61 -6.21 -40.21
N ILE A 225 -48.54 -7.00 -40.01
CA ILE A 225 -47.39 -6.60 -39.20
C ILE A 225 -46.70 -5.37 -39.82
N PHE A 226 -46.43 -5.40 -41.13
CA PHE A 226 -45.80 -4.28 -41.84
C PHE A 226 -46.65 -2.99 -41.78
N ALA A 227 -47.97 -3.12 -41.93
CA ALA A 227 -48.90 -1.98 -41.90
C ALA A 227 -49.22 -1.48 -40.48
N SER A 228 -48.80 -2.20 -39.43
CA SER A 228 -49.07 -1.84 -38.04
C SER A 228 -48.51 -0.46 -37.72
N ARG A 229 -49.26 0.40 -37.04
CA ARG A 229 -48.80 1.72 -36.57
C ARG A 229 -47.90 1.58 -35.35
N ILE A 230 -48.25 0.65 -34.47
CA ILE A 230 -47.50 0.29 -33.26
C ILE A 230 -46.38 -0.69 -33.65
N PRO A 231 -45.12 -0.50 -33.17
CA PRO A 231 -44.02 -1.42 -33.46
C PRO A 231 -44.29 -2.83 -32.95
N VAL A 232 -43.92 -3.83 -33.74
CA VAL A 232 -44.20 -5.25 -33.49
C VAL A 232 -42.90 -6.03 -33.26
N VAL A 233 -42.85 -6.75 -32.13
CA VAL A 233 -41.82 -7.73 -31.80
C VAL A 233 -42.36 -9.12 -32.10
N SER A 234 -41.70 -9.84 -33.01
CA SER A 234 -42.02 -11.25 -33.24
C SER A 234 -41.27 -12.12 -32.23
N ALA A 235 -41.99 -13.04 -31.61
CA ALA A 235 -41.51 -13.97 -30.59
C ALA A 235 -42.01 -15.39 -30.87
N VAL A 236 -41.89 -15.83 -32.12
CA VAL A 236 -42.48 -17.06 -32.64
C VAL A 236 -41.43 -18.15 -32.83
N GLY A 237 -40.33 -17.83 -33.50
CA GLY A 237 -39.29 -18.80 -33.87
C GLY A 237 -38.15 -18.93 -32.86
N HIS A 238 -37.60 -20.14 -32.72
CA HIS A 238 -36.31 -20.38 -32.08
C HIS A 238 -35.15 -20.05 -33.05
N GLU A 239 -33.89 -20.24 -32.65
CA GLU A 239 -32.73 -19.90 -33.48
C GLU A 239 -32.74 -20.57 -34.87
N THR A 240 -33.36 -21.76 -35.00
CA THR A 240 -33.38 -22.56 -36.25
C THR A 240 -34.61 -22.33 -37.14
N ASP A 241 -35.76 -21.95 -36.57
CA ASP A 241 -37.05 -21.95 -37.28
C ASP A 241 -37.58 -20.52 -37.46
N VAL A 242 -37.05 -19.80 -38.46
CA VAL A 242 -37.41 -18.39 -38.71
C VAL A 242 -38.66 -18.29 -39.60
N THR A 243 -39.69 -17.63 -39.09
CA THR A 243 -40.96 -17.42 -39.81
C THR A 243 -40.94 -16.14 -40.65
N ILE A 244 -41.90 -16.00 -41.57
CA ILE A 244 -42.05 -14.77 -42.37
C ILE A 244 -42.40 -13.58 -41.45
N ALA A 245 -43.25 -13.79 -40.44
CA ALA A 245 -43.53 -12.77 -39.43
C ALA A 245 -42.26 -12.24 -38.75
N ASP A 246 -41.25 -13.09 -38.49
CA ASP A 246 -39.98 -12.68 -37.90
C ASP A 246 -39.16 -11.75 -38.82
N PHE A 247 -39.25 -11.94 -40.14
CA PHE A 247 -38.56 -11.08 -41.10
C PHE A 247 -39.22 -9.70 -41.23
N VAL A 248 -40.55 -9.66 -41.20
CA VAL A 248 -41.32 -8.42 -41.36
C VAL A 248 -41.39 -7.60 -40.08
N ALA A 249 -41.38 -8.25 -38.92
CA ALA A 249 -41.42 -7.55 -37.63
C ALA A 249 -40.27 -6.54 -37.47
N ASP A 250 -40.55 -5.48 -36.72
CA ASP A 250 -39.58 -4.42 -36.43
C ASP A 250 -38.39 -4.95 -35.64
N LEU A 251 -38.66 -5.91 -34.74
CA LEU A 251 -37.64 -6.67 -34.03
C LEU A 251 -38.03 -8.14 -33.92
N ARG A 252 -37.04 -9.01 -34.12
CA ARG A 252 -37.15 -10.44 -33.82
C ARG A 252 -36.58 -10.74 -32.44
N ALA A 253 -37.34 -11.47 -31.63
CA ALA A 253 -36.90 -12.08 -30.39
C ALA A 253 -36.94 -13.62 -30.52
N PRO A 254 -35.91 -14.34 -30.05
CA PRO A 254 -35.83 -15.80 -30.19
C PRO A 254 -36.81 -16.58 -29.31
N THR A 255 -37.39 -15.94 -28.30
CA THR A 255 -38.39 -16.55 -27.42
C THR A 255 -39.38 -15.48 -26.90
N PRO A 256 -40.60 -15.88 -26.48
CA PRO A 256 -41.54 -15.00 -25.77
C PRO A 256 -40.89 -14.32 -24.56
N SER A 257 -40.10 -15.05 -23.77
CA SER A 257 -39.33 -14.50 -22.65
C SER A 257 -38.36 -13.41 -23.09
N ALA A 258 -37.57 -13.65 -24.16
CA ALA A 258 -36.62 -12.66 -24.67
C ALA A 258 -37.33 -11.41 -25.19
N ALA A 259 -38.51 -11.54 -25.82
CA ALA A 259 -39.31 -10.40 -26.27
C ALA A 259 -39.71 -9.52 -25.07
N ALA A 260 -40.15 -10.13 -23.97
CA ALA A 260 -40.45 -9.41 -22.74
C ALA A 260 -39.20 -8.74 -22.13
N GLU A 261 -38.02 -9.34 -22.23
CA GLU A 261 -36.77 -8.73 -21.75
C GLU A 261 -36.35 -7.50 -22.53
N VAL A 262 -36.53 -7.50 -23.84
CA VAL A 262 -36.17 -6.35 -24.70
C VAL A 262 -37.12 -5.18 -24.49
N VAL A 263 -38.41 -5.46 -24.27
CA VAL A 263 -39.44 -4.45 -24.10
C VAL A 263 -39.49 -3.88 -22.68
N SER A 264 -39.06 -4.64 -21.66
CA SER A 264 -39.09 -4.20 -20.26
C SER A 264 -37.91 -3.32 -19.87
N ARG A 265 -38.16 -2.38 -18.97
CA ARG A 265 -37.09 -1.69 -18.24
C ARG A 265 -36.40 -2.66 -17.29
N ASN A 266 -35.08 -2.56 -17.15
CA ASN A 266 -34.38 -3.25 -16.08
C ASN A 266 -34.49 -2.43 -14.77
N GLN A 267 -35.63 -2.50 -14.08
CA GLN A 267 -35.88 -1.68 -12.88
C GLN A 267 -34.82 -1.91 -11.79
N GLN A 268 -34.33 -3.14 -11.66
CA GLN A 268 -33.25 -3.47 -10.72
C GLN A 268 -31.93 -2.78 -11.05
N GLU A 269 -31.64 -2.57 -12.33
CA GLU A 269 -30.45 -1.85 -12.76
C GLU A 269 -30.60 -0.34 -12.53
N LEU A 270 -31.77 0.24 -12.81
CA LEU A 270 -32.03 1.64 -12.44
C LEU A 270 -31.90 1.85 -10.93
N LEU A 271 -32.46 0.97 -10.10
CA LEU A 271 -32.31 1.05 -8.65
C LEU A 271 -30.83 0.97 -8.22
N ARG A 272 -30.05 0.07 -8.82
CA ARG A 272 -28.60 -0.02 -8.59
C ARG A 272 -27.86 1.26 -9.00
N GLN A 273 -28.24 1.87 -10.13
CA GLN A 273 -27.66 3.13 -10.60
C GLN A 273 -28.00 4.31 -9.67
N VAL A 274 -29.24 4.38 -9.16
CA VAL A 274 -29.64 5.39 -8.18
C VAL A 274 -28.87 5.21 -6.87
N GLN A 275 -28.76 3.97 -6.37
CA GLN A 275 -28.01 3.67 -5.14
C GLN A 275 -26.52 4.00 -5.27
N SER A 276 -25.89 3.63 -6.38
CA SER A 276 -24.46 3.94 -6.61
C SER A 276 -24.21 5.44 -6.76
N THR A 277 -25.14 6.17 -7.37
CA THR A 277 -25.05 7.63 -7.50
C THR A 277 -25.27 8.32 -6.15
N ARG A 278 -26.20 7.81 -5.31
CA ARG A 278 -26.38 8.27 -3.93
C ARG A 278 -25.11 8.09 -3.10
N GLN A 279 -24.50 6.90 -3.13
CA GLN A 279 -23.26 6.63 -2.40
C GLN A 279 -22.12 7.54 -2.85
N ARG A 280 -21.98 7.77 -4.16
CA ARG A 280 -20.97 8.70 -4.70
C ARG A 280 -21.20 10.14 -4.23
N LEU A 281 -22.46 10.59 -4.17
CA LEU A 281 -22.81 11.91 -3.65
C LEU A 281 -22.48 12.03 -2.16
N GLU A 282 -22.84 11.03 -1.35
CA GLU A 282 -22.54 10.97 0.09
C GLU A 282 -21.02 11.10 0.32
N MET A 283 -20.21 10.28 -0.36
CA MET A 283 -18.74 10.35 -0.26
C MET A 283 -18.17 11.71 -0.70
N ALA A 284 -18.71 12.30 -1.77
CA ALA A 284 -18.28 13.61 -2.25
C ALA A 284 -18.61 14.72 -1.25
N MET A 285 -19.78 14.65 -0.61
CA MET A 285 -20.18 15.57 0.45
C MET A 285 -19.30 15.46 1.68
N ASP A 286 -19.03 14.23 2.14
CA ASP A 286 -18.15 13.99 3.30
C ASP A 286 -16.75 14.57 3.04
N TYR A 287 -16.20 14.31 1.85
CA TYR A 287 -14.91 14.84 1.45
C TYR A 287 -14.91 16.38 1.37
N TYR A 288 -15.97 16.97 0.82
CA TYR A 288 -16.15 18.42 0.77
C TYR A 288 -16.17 19.05 2.16
N LEU A 289 -16.99 18.51 3.06
CA LEU A 289 -17.12 18.99 4.43
C LEU A 289 -15.80 18.83 5.21
N ALA A 290 -15.13 17.68 5.09
CA ALA A 290 -13.83 17.45 5.73
C ALA A 290 -12.78 18.48 5.28
N ASN A 291 -12.70 18.78 3.98
CA ASN A 291 -11.78 19.78 3.45
C ASN A 291 -12.12 21.20 3.92
N ARG A 292 -13.41 21.56 4.00
CA ARG A 292 -13.85 22.86 4.53
C ARG A 292 -13.50 23.01 6.00
N THR A 293 -13.74 21.98 6.80
CA THR A 293 -13.39 21.96 8.23
C THR A 293 -11.88 22.05 8.43
N ARG A 294 -11.08 21.34 7.63
CA ARG A 294 -9.61 21.43 7.67
C ARG A 294 -9.09 22.83 7.32
N ARG A 295 -9.68 23.47 6.29
CA ARG A 295 -9.31 24.84 5.92
C ARG A 295 -9.71 25.84 7.00
N PHE A 296 -10.90 25.68 7.58
CA PHE A 296 -11.37 26.50 8.69
C PHE A 296 -10.44 26.40 9.90
N THR A 297 -10.10 25.19 10.34
CA THR A 297 -9.20 24.98 11.49
C THR A 297 -7.81 25.55 11.25
N GLN A 298 -7.26 25.40 10.03
CA GLN A 298 -5.99 26.01 9.67
C GLN A 298 -6.01 27.55 9.75
N ILE A 299 -7.04 28.19 9.18
CA ILE A 299 -7.18 29.65 9.22
C ILE A 299 -7.41 30.13 10.65
N HIS A 300 -8.27 29.45 11.40
CA HIS A 300 -8.56 29.76 12.80
C HIS A 300 -7.29 29.67 13.66
N HIS A 301 -6.49 28.63 13.50
CA HIS A 301 -5.23 28.49 14.22
C HIS A 301 -4.22 29.57 13.84
N ARG A 302 -4.10 29.93 12.54
CA ARG A 302 -3.25 31.07 12.12
C ARG A 302 -3.70 32.39 12.75
N LEU A 303 -5.01 32.63 12.80
CA LEU A 303 -5.59 33.81 13.44
C LEU A 303 -5.26 33.85 14.94
N GLN A 304 -5.44 32.72 15.64
CA GLN A 304 -5.07 32.60 17.06
C GLN A 304 -3.56 32.82 17.29
N GLN A 305 -2.69 32.33 16.41
CA GLN A 305 -1.25 32.56 16.52
C GLN A 305 -0.85 34.02 16.29
N GLN A 306 -1.63 34.77 15.50
CA GLN A 306 -1.45 36.21 15.34
C GLN A 306 -2.15 37.04 16.41
N HIS A 307 -2.76 36.41 17.42
CA HIS A 307 -3.49 37.11 18.47
C HIS A 307 -2.57 38.15 19.15
N PRO A 308 -2.92 39.45 19.13
CA PRO A 308 -2.07 40.53 19.61
C PRO A 308 -1.58 40.33 21.04
N GLN A 309 -2.42 39.76 21.91
CA GLN A 309 -2.05 39.47 23.31
C GLN A 309 -0.92 38.45 23.42
N LEU A 310 -0.86 37.42 22.56
CA LEU A 310 0.23 36.44 22.59
C LEU A 310 1.54 37.05 22.06
N ARG A 311 1.47 37.94 21.07
CA ARG A 311 2.64 38.69 20.58
C ARG A 311 3.16 39.66 21.65
N LEU A 312 2.26 40.40 22.30
CA LEU A 312 2.59 41.29 23.41
C LEU A 312 3.19 40.53 24.60
N ALA A 313 2.58 39.41 25.00
CA ALA A 313 3.10 38.59 26.10
C ALA A 313 4.53 38.11 25.81
N ARG A 314 4.80 37.60 24.59
CA ARG A 314 6.16 37.19 24.18
C ARG A 314 7.16 38.34 24.19
N GLN A 315 6.75 39.52 23.71
CA GLN A 315 7.59 40.71 23.72
C GLN A 315 7.89 41.19 25.15
N GLN A 316 6.91 41.14 26.05
CA GLN A 316 7.10 41.44 27.48
C GLN A 316 8.10 40.47 28.12
N THR A 317 7.96 39.16 27.91
CA THR A 317 8.92 38.17 28.46
C THR A 317 10.33 38.38 27.93
N MET A 318 10.45 38.72 26.64
CA MET A 318 11.75 39.01 26.01
C MET A 318 12.38 40.28 26.61
N LEU A 319 11.57 41.32 26.82
CA LEU A 319 12.01 42.58 27.41
C LEU A 319 12.50 42.36 28.86
N GLU A 320 11.75 41.63 29.68
CA GLU A 320 12.17 41.27 31.04
C GLU A 320 13.48 40.48 31.07
N ARG A 321 13.67 39.54 30.13
CA ARG A 321 14.90 38.76 30.02
C ARG A 321 16.09 39.63 29.65
N LEU A 322 15.91 40.57 28.71
CA LEU A 322 16.93 41.52 28.30
C LEU A 322 17.28 42.48 29.44
N GLN A 323 16.28 42.98 30.18
CA GLN A 323 16.49 43.82 31.36
C GLN A 323 17.32 43.11 32.43
N LYS A 324 16.97 41.86 32.78
CA LYS A 324 17.75 41.05 33.73
C LYS A 324 19.18 40.82 33.24
N ARG A 325 19.36 40.51 31.95
CA ARG A 325 20.70 40.30 31.37
C ARG A 325 21.53 41.60 31.42
N MET A 326 20.92 42.74 31.17
CA MET A 326 21.56 44.04 31.27
C MET A 326 21.96 44.37 32.71
N SER A 327 21.07 44.16 33.68
CA SER A 327 21.38 44.41 35.10
C SER A 327 22.53 43.52 35.59
N PHE A 328 22.51 42.22 35.28
CA PHE A 328 23.61 41.32 35.61
C PHE A 328 24.93 41.70 34.93
N ALA A 329 24.89 42.16 33.68
CA ALA A 329 26.09 42.62 32.98
C ALA A 329 26.68 43.87 33.64
N LEU A 330 25.84 44.84 34.00
CA LEU A 330 26.25 46.06 34.70
C LEU A 330 26.82 45.77 36.09
N GLU A 331 26.15 44.95 36.89
CA GLU A 331 26.62 44.54 38.22
C GLU A 331 27.97 43.83 38.14
N ASN A 332 28.13 42.91 37.18
CA ASN A 332 29.39 42.21 36.98
C ASN A 332 30.51 43.16 36.52
N GLN A 333 30.21 44.14 35.67
CA GLN A 333 31.17 45.14 35.24
C GLN A 333 31.60 46.03 36.40
N LEU A 334 30.66 46.54 37.20
CA LEU A 334 30.95 47.33 38.40
C LEU A 334 31.79 46.53 39.40
N LYS A 335 31.45 45.26 39.64
CA LYS A 335 32.20 44.37 40.53
C LYS A 335 33.63 44.14 40.04
N ARG A 336 33.83 43.92 38.73
CA ARG A 336 35.16 43.76 38.13
C ARG A 336 36.00 45.02 38.28
N THR A 337 35.43 46.18 37.98
CA THR A 337 36.12 47.47 38.13
C THR A 337 36.46 47.75 39.60
N GLY A 338 35.55 47.47 40.54
CA GLY A 338 35.80 47.59 41.97
C GLY A 338 36.90 46.65 42.47
N GLN A 339 36.92 45.40 42.01
CA GLN A 339 38.00 44.45 42.34
C GLN A 339 39.35 44.88 41.75
N GLN A 340 39.35 45.43 40.53
CA GLN A 340 40.56 45.96 39.91
C GLN A 340 41.11 47.16 40.70
N GLN A 341 40.23 48.08 41.11
CA GLN A 341 40.60 49.20 41.96
C GLN A 341 41.19 48.71 43.29
N GLN A 342 40.51 47.80 43.99
CA GLN A 342 41.03 47.22 45.25
C GLN A 342 42.40 46.57 45.08
N ARG A 343 42.61 45.78 44.01
CA ARG A 343 43.92 45.16 43.72
C ARG A 343 45.01 46.21 43.47
N LEU A 344 44.70 47.27 42.72
CA LEU A 344 45.65 48.36 42.48
C LEU A 344 45.98 49.11 43.77
N THR A 345 44.99 49.40 44.61
CA THR A 345 45.19 50.04 45.92
C THR A 345 46.02 49.14 46.85
N GLN A 346 45.77 47.84 46.90
CA GLN A 346 46.57 46.91 47.69
C GLN A 346 48.02 46.84 47.20
N ARG A 347 48.25 46.78 45.88
CA ARG A 347 49.61 46.82 45.31
C ARG A 347 50.33 48.12 45.65
N LEU A 348 49.64 49.26 45.57
CA LEU A 348 50.19 50.56 45.94
C LEU A 348 50.58 50.59 47.43
N ASN A 349 49.70 50.12 48.31
CA ASN A 349 49.95 50.06 49.75
C ASN A 349 51.10 49.10 50.12
N GLN A 350 51.26 47.99 49.39
CA GLN A 350 52.38 47.07 49.58
C GLN A 350 53.74 47.67 49.16
N GLN A 351 53.74 48.63 48.24
CA GLN A 351 54.94 49.37 47.84
C GLN A 351 55.27 50.52 48.81
N ASN A 352 54.45 50.77 49.84
CA ASN A 352 54.72 51.80 50.83
C ASN A 352 56.03 51.47 51.59
N PRO A 353 57.09 52.28 51.47
CA PRO A 353 58.38 52.01 52.09
C PRO A 353 58.39 52.33 53.59
N GLN A 354 57.41 53.09 54.11
CA GLN A 354 57.39 53.55 55.51
C GLN A 354 57.55 52.42 56.55
N PRO A 355 56.84 51.28 56.46
CA PRO A 355 57.02 50.19 57.42
C PRO A 355 58.41 49.55 57.33
N LYS A 356 58.99 49.47 56.12
CA LYS A 356 60.35 48.95 55.93
C LYS A 356 61.40 49.90 56.51
N ILE A 357 61.23 51.20 56.31
CA ILE A 357 62.08 52.25 56.88
C ILE A 357 62.00 52.21 58.41
N HIS A 358 60.80 52.14 58.98
CA HIS A 358 60.62 52.09 60.43
C HIS A 358 61.25 50.82 61.05
N ARG A 359 61.12 49.66 60.40
CA ARG A 359 61.80 48.42 60.81
C ARG A 359 63.32 48.52 60.71
N ALA A 360 63.85 49.17 59.67
CA ALA A 360 65.28 49.38 59.52
C ALA A 360 65.83 50.35 60.59
N GLN A 361 65.12 51.45 60.87
CA GLN A 361 65.48 52.42 61.91
C GLN A 361 65.50 51.78 63.30
N THR A 362 64.46 51.03 63.66
CA THR A 362 64.41 50.29 64.94
C THR A 362 65.51 49.24 65.03
N ARG A 363 65.85 48.56 63.92
CA ARG A 363 66.99 47.63 63.88
C ARG A 363 68.34 48.33 64.05
N ILE A 364 68.54 49.50 63.46
CA ILE A 364 69.74 50.32 63.66
C ILE A 364 69.87 50.71 65.13
N GLN A 365 68.81 51.25 65.75
CA GLN A 365 68.82 51.61 67.18
C GLN A 365 69.16 50.44 68.09
N GLN A 366 68.61 49.24 67.81
CA GLN A 366 68.92 48.03 68.56
C GLN A 366 70.39 47.60 68.39
N LEU A 367 70.93 47.72 67.17
CA LEU A 367 72.33 47.37 66.89
C LEU A 367 73.29 48.37 67.53
N GLU A 368 72.97 49.67 67.51
CA GLU A 368 73.73 50.72 68.19
C GLU A 368 73.78 50.49 69.70
N TYR A 369 72.62 50.19 70.32
CA TYR A 369 72.55 49.88 71.75
C TYR A 369 73.38 48.64 72.09
N ARG A 370 73.26 47.56 71.30
CA ARG A 370 74.05 46.34 71.49
C ARG A 370 75.55 46.59 71.35
N LEU A 371 75.96 47.38 70.36
CA LEU A 371 77.36 47.73 70.13
C LEU A 371 77.94 48.53 71.31
N ALA A 372 77.19 49.50 71.82
CA ALA A 372 77.62 50.30 72.97
C ALA A 372 77.80 49.45 74.24
N GLU A 373 76.86 48.53 74.49
CA GLU A 373 76.95 47.61 75.63
C GLU A 373 78.11 46.61 75.47
N THR A 374 78.31 46.00 74.29
CA THR A 374 79.44 45.08 74.10
C THR A 374 80.79 45.78 74.18
N LEU A 375 80.90 47.01 73.67
CA LEU A 375 82.09 47.84 73.83
C LEU A 375 82.38 48.13 75.31
N ARG A 376 81.37 48.52 76.09
CA ARG A 376 81.51 48.76 77.53
C ARG A 376 82.01 47.51 78.27
N VAL A 377 81.42 46.35 78.00
CA VAL A 377 81.80 45.08 78.62
C VAL A 377 83.22 44.66 78.23
N GLN A 378 83.63 44.85 76.97
CA GLN A 378 85.00 44.54 76.55
C GLN A 378 86.03 45.49 77.17
N LEU A 379 85.71 46.79 77.25
CA LEU A 379 86.56 47.80 77.88
C LEU A 379 86.71 47.55 79.40
N SER A 380 85.64 47.15 80.09
CA SER A 380 85.73 46.82 81.51
C SER A 380 86.58 45.57 81.75
N ALA A 381 86.36 44.51 80.96
CA ALA A 381 87.12 43.27 81.07
C ALA A 381 88.62 43.47 80.75
N THR A 382 88.95 44.31 79.76
CA THR A 382 90.35 44.65 79.44
C THR A 382 91.00 45.50 80.52
N ARG A 383 90.28 46.47 81.11
CA ARG A 383 90.76 47.24 82.27
C ARG A 383 91.02 46.37 83.49
N GLU A 384 90.13 45.41 83.77
CA GLU A 384 90.29 44.47 84.88
C GLU A 384 91.50 43.55 84.68
N ARG A 385 91.66 43.00 83.47
CA ARG A 385 92.86 42.21 83.11
C ARG A 385 94.15 43.01 83.27
N PHE A 386 94.14 44.28 82.85
CA PHE A 386 95.29 45.16 83.01
C PHE A 386 95.60 45.44 84.48
N GLY A 387 94.57 45.75 85.29
CA GLY A 387 94.73 45.93 86.74
C GLY A 387 95.32 44.71 87.43
N ASN A 388 94.86 43.51 87.09
CA ASN A 388 95.42 42.26 87.62
C ASN A 388 96.87 42.02 87.17
N ALA A 389 97.23 42.40 85.94
CA ALA A 389 98.61 42.30 85.48
C ALA A 389 99.55 43.24 86.25
N VAL A 390 99.08 44.45 86.59
CA VAL A 390 99.84 45.43 87.39
C VAL A 390 100.06 44.92 88.82
N THR A 391 99.04 44.39 89.48
CA THR A 391 99.18 43.84 90.85
C THR A 391 100.12 42.64 90.90
N HIS A 392 100.09 41.77 89.88
CA HIS A 392 101.06 40.68 89.75
C HIS A 392 102.49 41.19 89.59
N LEU A 393 102.70 42.30 88.85
CA LEU A 393 104.02 42.89 88.68
C LEU A 393 104.56 43.47 90.00
N GLU A 394 103.72 44.14 90.78
CA GLU A 394 104.10 44.72 92.08
C GLU A 394 104.47 43.66 93.12
N ALA A 395 103.76 42.53 93.16
CA ALA A 395 104.00 41.45 94.12
C ALA A 395 105.38 40.77 93.98
N VAL A 396 106.04 40.89 92.83
CA VAL A 396 107.35 40.26 92.55
C VAL A 396 108.50 41.27 92.65
N SER A 397 108.24 42.53 93.03
CA SER A 397 109.25 43.59 93.11
C SER A 397 110.15 43.46 94.35
N PRO A 398 111.49 43.34 94.20
CA PRO A 398 112.45 43.19 95.30
C PRO A 398 112.44 44.34 96.33
N LEU A 399 112.00 45.53 95.94
CA LEU A 399 111.85 46.71 96.81
C LEU A 399 110.79 46.50 97.90
N SER A 400 109.72 45.75 97.61
CA SER A 400 108.66 45.45 98.59
C SER A 400 109.12 44.54 99.74
N THR A 401 110.19 43.75 99.51
CA THR A 401 110.82 42.90 100.53
C THR A 401 111.65 43.70 101.53
N LEU A 402 112.28 44.81 101.10
CA LEU A 402 113.06 45.71 101.96
C LEU A 402 112.16 46.62 102.80
N ALA A 403 111.04 47.10 102.25
CA ALA A 403 110.03 47.89 102.96
C ALA A 403 109.30 47.13 104.10
N ARG A 404 109.45 45.79 104.17
CA ARG A 404 108.90 44.97 105.26
C ARG A 404 109.85 44.86 106.47
N GLY A 405 110.91 45.67 106.53
CA GLY A 405 111.81 45.76 107.68
C GLY A 405 112.89 44.67 107.76
N TYR A 406 113.15 43.97 106.65
CA TYR A 406 114.24 43.00 106.56
C TYR A 406 115.51 43.68 106.04
N SER A 407 116.61 43.58 106.80
CA SER A 407 117.92 44.07 106.38
C SER A 407 118.72 42.99 105.65
N VAL A 408 119.55 43.39 104.69
CA VAL A 408 120.44 42.48 103.96
C VAL A 408 121.87 42.72 104.42
N THR A 409 122.47 41.74 105.10
CA THR A 409 123.87 41.82 105.56
C THR A 409 124.81 41.16 104.56
N THR A 410 125.85 41.88 104.16
CA THR A 410 126.91 41.49 103.23
C THR A 410 128.27 41.47 103.92
N ALA A 411 129.17 40.61 103.43
CA ALA A 411 130.59 40.64 103.80
C ALA A 411 131.33 41.79 103.09
N THR A 412 132.58 42.05 103.46
CA THR A 412 133.49 43.01 102.79
C THR A 412 133.60 42.82 101.28
N ASP A 413 133.37 41.59 100.82
CA ASP A 413 133.52 41.19 99.42
C ASP A 413 132.21 41.37 98.62
N GLY A 414 131.16 41.93 99.25
CA GLY A 414 129.84 42.17 98.65
C GLY A 414 128.87 40.97 98.67
N ASN A 415 129.29 39.82 99.18
CA ASN A 415 128.44 38.62 99.23
C ASN A 415 127.45 38.64 100.40
N VAL A 416 126.17 38.32 100.13
CA VAL A 416 125.09 38.30 101.14
C VAL A 416 125.26 37.11 102.08
N LEU A 417 125.32 37.40 103.37
CA LEU A 417 125.49 36.43 104.44
C LEU A 417 124.13 35.84 104.84
N LYS A 418 124.01 34.52 104.70
CA LYS A 418 122.77 33.78 105.01
C LYS A 418 122.94 32.83 106.20
N LYS A 419 124.18 32.47 106.54
CA LYS A 419 124.48 31.48 107.58
C LYS A 419 125.59 31.99 108.49
N VAL A 420 125.41 31.81 109.79
CA VAL A 420 126.34 32.27 110.84
C VAL A 420 127.76 31.67 110.71
N LYS A 421 127.93 30.50 110.07
CA LYS A 421 129.25 29.89 109.81
C LYS A 421 130.12 30.66 108.81
N GLN A 422 129.54 31.62 108.09
CA GLN A 422 130.22 32.35 107.01
C GLN A 422 131.03 33.55 107.53
N VAL A 423 131.08 33.74 108.85
CA VAL A 423 131.71 34.91 109.48
C VAL A 423 132.63 34.43 110.59
N LYS A 424 133.76 35.11 110.80
CA LYS A 424 134.69 34.90 111.92
C LYS A 424 134.72 36.10 112.86
N ALA A 425 135.10 35.88 114.12
CA ALA A 425 135.28 36.98 115.07
C ALA A 425 136.44 37.88 114.63
N GLY A 426 136.20 39.19 114.57
CA GLY A 426 137.12 40.23 114.07
C GLY A 426 136.87 40.70 112.63
N GLU A 427 135.92 40.12 111.89
CA GLU A 427 135.58 40.58 110.52
C GLU A 427 134.57 41.74 110.53
N MET A 428 134.74 42.66 109.57
CA MET A 428 133.81 43.76 109.30
C MET A 428 132.68 43.31 108.36
N LEU A 429 131.45 43.71 108.67
CA LEU A 429 130.23 43.43 107.92
C LEU A 429 129.56 44.72 107.50
N THR A 430 128.88 44.71 106.36
CA THR A 430 128.02 45.80 105.89
C THR A 430 126.56 45.35 105.89
N THR A 431 125.67 46.07 106.56
CA THR A 431 124.24 45.78 106.58
C THR A 431 123.48 46.88 105.86
N ARG A 432 122.69 46.50 104.84
CA ARG A 432 121.79 47.38 104.12
C ARG A 432 120.42 47.42 104.76
N LEU A 433 119.95 48.63 105.05
CA LEU A 433 118.59 48.97 105.48
C LEU A 433 117.84 49.67 104.34
N GLU A 434 116.57 49.99 104.56
CA GLU A 434 115.73 50.71 103.60
C GLU A 434 116.31 52.09 103.24
N ASP A 435 116.97 52.73 104.21
CA ASP A 435 117.43 54.11 104.16
C ASP A 435 118.95 54.28 104.25
N GLY A 436 119.74 53.20 104.37
CA GLY A 436 121.20 53.34 104.48
C GLY A 436 122.01 52.05 104.63
N TRP A 437 123.30 52.22 104.88
CA TRP A 437 124.27 51.14 105.11
C TRP A 437 124.97 51.33 106.46
N ILE A 438 125.18 50.23 107.19
CA ILE A 438 125.85 50.21 108.49
C ILE A 438 127.05 49.27 108.40
N GLU A 439 128.23 49.72 108.85
CA GLU A 439 129.41 48.87 109.02
C GLU A 439 129.55 48.40 110.46
N SER A 440 129.91 47.13 110.68
CA SER A 440 129.92 46.49 112.00
C SER A 440 130.98 45.42 112.13
N GLU A 441 131.75 45.41 113.22
CA GLU A 441 132.75 44.37 113.51
C GLU A 441 132.17 43.25 114.36
N VAL A 442 132.49 42.01 114.01
CA VAL A 442 131.94 40.82 114.66
C VAL A 442 132.72 40.50 115.94
N LYS A 443 132.16 40.86 117.09
CA LYS A 443 132.80 40.63 118.40
C LYS A 443 132.69 39.21 118.92
N ASN A 444 131.56 38.54 118.71
CA ASN A 444 131.35 37.18 119.21
C ASN A 444 130.32 36.44 118.36
N ILE A 445 130.51 35.14 118.16
CA ILE A 445 129.64 34.31 117.33
C ILE A 445 129.11 33.16 118.17
N GLN A 446 127.82 33.18 118.46
CA GLN A 446 127.12 32.06 119.12
C GLN A 446 126.18 31.34 118.14
N PRO A 447 126.55 30.13 117.67
CA PRO A 447 125.68 29.35 116.80
C PRO A 447 124.55 28.69 117.59
N VAL A 448 123.30 28.92 117.16
CA VAL A 448 122.12 28.23 117.70
C VAL A 448 121.97 26.85 117.05
N LYS A 449 121.94 25.77 117.84
CA LYS A 449 121.60 24.40 117.35
C LYS A 449 120.09 24.28 117.14
N LYS A 450 119.64 24.02 115.91
CA LYS A 450 118.30 23.48 115.61
C LYS A 450 118.37 22.50 114.43
N SER A 451 117.88 21.26 114.52
CA SER A 451 116.56 20.71 114.95
C SER A 451 115.56 20.62 113.78
N ARG A 452 115.17 19.38 113.47
CA ARG A 452 114.31 18.94 112.36
C ARG A 452 112.87 19.48 112.47
N LYS A 453 112.35 19.99 111.34
CA LYS A 453 110.92 20.02 110.95
C LYS A 453 110.91 19.82 109.42
N LYS A 454 110.30 18.80 108.79
CA LYS A 454 108.90 18.32 108.75
C LYS A 454 107.90 19.40 108.29
N VAL A 455 107.67 19.47 106.97
CA VAL A 455 106.48 19.91 106.21
C VAL A 455 106.69 19.33 104.80
N HIS A 456 105.96 18.28 104.37
CA HIS A 456 104.68 18.25 103.64
C HIS A 456 104.75 18.79 102.21
#